data_AF-A0A3N1SYL8-F1
#
_entry.id   AF-A0A3N1SYL8-F1
#
_cell.length_a   1.000
_cell.length_b   1.000
_cell.length_c   1.000
_cell.angle_alpha   90.00
_cell.angle_beta   90.00
_cell.angle_gamma   90.00
#
_symmetry.space_group_name_H-M   'P 1'
#
loop_
_entity.id
_entity.type
_entity.pdbx_description
1 polymer ?
#
loop_
_entity_poly.entity_id
_entity_poly.type
_entity_poly.pdbx_seq_one_letter_code
_entity_poly.pdbx_strand_id
1 'polypeptide(L)'
;MPMHTGELAVHGLLEQRGGRVLLVVDERLRGHDTFLSATLRLDQPVRLPELPVRIMTFDDVTVLSPLGAVLPPAQVGEEWSGTLLLPHGARPPAIPDDLAQAAAGAGVDTTGWSPAEARQLLTFLGEASSGPVRTERIAMIIAALAGGLS
;
A
#
# COMPACT_ATOMS: atom_id res chain seq x y z
N MET A 1 -21.36 -10.32 -3.73
CA MET A 1 -20.97 -8.94 -3.41
C MET A 1 -19.54 -8.99 -2.92
N PRO A 2 -18.55 -8.36 -3.56
CA PRO A 2 -17.20 -8.33 -3.00
C PRO A 2 -17.27 -7.58 -1.67
N MET A 3 -16.83 -8.21 -0.58
CA MET A 3 -16.75 -7.56 0.72
C MET A 3 -15.60 -6.55 0.68
N HIS A 4 -15.91 -5.26 0.57
CA HIS A 4 -14.94 -4.21 0.84
C HIS A 4 -14.68 -4.16 2.34
N THR A 5 -13.41 -4.11 2.73
CA THR A 5 -12.97 -4.23 4.12
C THR A 5 -12.35 -2.93 4.65
N GLY A 6 -12.38 -1.87 3.85
CA GLY A 6 -12.04 -0.50 4.25
C GLY A 6 -12.49 0.53 3.21
N GLU A 7 -12.76 1.74 3.67
CA GLU A 7 -13.08 2.92 2.85
C GLU A 7 -12.07 4.03 3.14
N LEU A 8 -11.58 4.69 2.09
CA LEU A 8 -10.65 5.81 2.23
C LEU A 8 -11.07 6.97 1.33
N ALA A 9 -11.34 8.12 1.95
CA ALA A 9 -11.59 9.36 1.21
C ALA A 9 -10.30 9.83 0.53
N VAL A 10 -10.40 10.18 -0.74
CA VAL A 10 -9.29 10.63 -1.58
C VAL A 10 -9.73 11.78 -2.47
N HIS A 11 -8.79 12.64 -2.80
CA HIS A 11 -8.97 13.76 -3.72
C HIS A 11 -7.65 14.03 -4.46
N GLY A 12 -7.76 14.74 -5.57
CA GLY A 12 -6.60 15.30 -6.26
C GLY A 12 -6.93 15.73 -7.68
N LEU A 13 -5.97 15.55 -8.59
CA LEU A 13 -6.03 16.08 -9.95
C LEU A 13 -5.96 14.99 -11.02
N LEU A 14 -6.59 15.25 -12.16
CA LEU A 14 -6.42 14.44 -13.36
C LEU A 14 -5.17 14.89 -14.12
N GLU A 15 -4.21 13.98 -14.31
CA GLU A 15 -2.98 14.27 -15.07
C GLU A 15 -2.81 13.34 -16.26
N GLN A 16 -2.21 13.86 -17.33
CA GLN A 16 -1.78 13.04 -18.45
C GLN A 16 -0.35 12.54 -18.24
N ARG A 17 -0.15 11.23 -18.19
CA ARG A 17 1.17 10.59 -18.11
C ARG A 17 1.24 9.41 -19.06
N GLY A 18 2.30 9.35 -19.88
CA GLY A 18 2.49 8.26 -20.86
C GLY A 18 1.32 8.09 -21.83
N GLY A 19 0.66 9.19 -22.21
CA GLY A 19 -0.51 9.18 -23.10
C GLY A 19 -1.83 8.74 -22.46
N ARG A 20 -1.84 8.43 -21.16
CA ARG A 20 -3.05 8.05 -20.41
C ARG A 20 -3.39 9.14 -19.38
N VAL A 21 -4.67 9.36 -19.17
CA VAL A 21 -5.16 10.21 -18.08
C VAL A 21 -5.27 9.36 -16.82
N LEU A 22 -4.64 9.82 -15.75
CA LEU A 22 -4.53 9.14 -14.46
C LEU A 22 -5.07 10.06 -13.36
N LEU A 23 -5.56 9.47 -12.28
CA LEU A 23 -5.96 10.23 -11.10
C LEU A 23 -4.77 10.32 -10.15
N VAL A 24 -4.21 11.51 -9.97
CA VAL A 24 -3.14 11.78 -9.01
C VAL A 24 -3.77 12.18 -7.69
N VAL A 25 -3.35 11.54 -6.60
CA VAL A 25 -3.87 11.79 -5.25
C VAL A 25 -3.00 12.84 -4.57
N ASP A 26 -3.62 13.85 -3.96
CA ASP A 26 -2.90 14.94 -3.27
C ASP A 26 -2.11 14.44 -2.05
N GLU A 27 -2.69 13.48 -1.33
CA GLU A 27 -2.05 12.83 -0.20
C GLU A 27 -1.59 11.42 -0.54
N ARG A 28 -0.32 11.13 -0.27
CA ARG A 28 0.25 9.79 -0.45
C ARG A 28 -0.49 8.79 0.42
N LEU A 29 -0.97 7.71 -0.20
CA LEU A 29 -1.60 6.61 0.52
C LEU A 29 -0.55 5.80 1.28
N ARG A 30 -0.43 6.05 2.58
CA ARG A 30 0.51 5.32 3.46
C ARG A 30 -0.08 3.97 3.84
N GLY A 31 0.67 2.88 3.61
CA GLY A 31 0.28 1.52 4.04
C GLY A 31 -0.65 0.74 3.11
N HIS A 32 -0.96 1.29 1.93
CA HIS A 32 -1.63 0.61 0.83
C HIS A 32 -0.61 0.36 -0.27
N ASP A 33 0.22 -0.64 0.00
CA ASP A 33 1.40 -0.95 -0.80
C ASP A 33 1.00 -1.24 -2.26
N THR A 34 1.82 -0.73 -3.16
CA THR A 34 1.75 -0.74 -4.62
C THR A 34 1.10 -1.97 -5.28
N PHE A 35 0.38 -1.73 -6.38
CA PHE A 35 -0.24 -2.71 -7.30
C PHE A 35 -1.55 -3.37 -6.84
N LEU A 36 -2.14 -2.92 -5.74
CA LEU A 36 -3.48 -3.35 -5.34
C LEU A 36 -4.55 -2.77 -6.27
N SER A 37 -5.53 -3.62 -6.63
CA SER A 37 -6.75 -3.18 -7.30
C SER A 37 -7.78 -2.73 -6.26
N ALA A 38 -8.49 -1.64 -6.54
CA ALA A 38 -9.56 -1.12 -5.70
C ALA A 38 -10.71 -0.62 -6.59
N THR A 39 -11.85 -0.30 -5.97
CA THR A 39 -12.95 0.41 -6.65
C THR A 39 -12.95 1.84 -6.14
N LEU A 40 -12.80 2.82 -7.03
CA LEU A 40 -12.96 4.23 -6.72
C LEU A 40 -14.42 4.64 -6.97
N ARG A 41 -15.11 5.11 -5.93
CA ARG A 41 -16.43 5.75 -6.04
C ARG A 41 -16.26 7.25 -6.14
N LEU A 42 -16.64 7.86 -7.26
CA LEU A 42 -16.45 9.30 -7.52
C LEU A 42 -17.67 10.09 -7.01
N ASP A 43 -17.43 11.22 -6.32
CA ASP A 43 -18.52 11.94 -5.63
C ASP A 43 -19.39 12.78 -6.58
N GLN A 44 -18.82 13.35 -7.65
CA GLN A 44 -19.50 14.02 -8.77
C GLN A 44 -18.51 14.67 -9.76
N PRO A 45 -18.88 14.93 -11.03
CA PRO A 45 -19.82 14.19 -11.87
C PRO A 45 -19.02 13.38 -12.91
N VAL A 46 -18.68 12.14 -12.59
CA VAL A 46 -18.06 11.23 -13.57
C VAL A 46 -19.10 10.21 -14.02
N ARG A 47 -19.20 9.99 -15.33
CA ARG A 47 -20.14 9.04 -15.96
C ARG A 47 -19.98 7.59 -15.45
N LEU A 48 -18.95 7.32 -14.67
CA LEU A 48 -18.61 6.05 -14.04
C LEU A 48 -18.60 6.26 -12.53
N PRO A 49 -19.75 6.09 -11.84
CA PRO A 49 -19.84 6.31 -10.39
C PRO A 49 -18.93 5.36 -9.61
N GLU A 50 -18.61 4.21 -10.18
CA GLU A 50 -17.63 3.25 -9.66
C GLU A 50 -16.60 2.93 -10.75
N LEU A 51 -15.33 3.13 -10.43
CA LEU A 51 -14.22 2.98 -11.34
C LEU A 51 -13.21 2.00 -10.76
N PRO A 52 -13.07 0.79 -11.34
CA PRO A 52 -11.98 -0.10 -10.98
C PRO A 52 -10.64 0.58 -11.26
N VAL A 53 -9.75 0.62 -10.27
CA VAL A 53 -8.45 1.28 -10.36
C VAL A 53 -7.34 0.38 -9.83
N ARG A 54 -6.13 0.59 -10.33
CA ARG A 54 -4.88 0.08 -9.75
C ARG A 54 -4.17 1.20 -9.02
N ILE A 55 -3.81 0.95 -7.76
CA ILE A 55 -3.06 1.90 -6.91
C ILE A 55 -1.56 1.74 -7.20
N MET A 56 -0.91 2.83 -7.58
CA MET A 56 0.53 2.89 -7.84
C MET A 56 1.13 3.99 -6.97
N THR A 57 1.91 3.60 -5.96
CA THR A 57 2.58 4.53 -5.05
C THR A 57 4.06 4.59 -5.39
N PHE A 58 4.54 5.78 -5.69
CA PHE A 58 5.94 6.12 -5.88
C PHE A 58 6.46 6.87 -4.65
N ASP A 59 7.72 7.30 -4.66
CA ASP A 59 8.35 7.94 -3.50
C ASP A 59 7.64 9.23 -3.08
N ASP A 60 7.16 10.01 -4.04
CA ASP A 60 6.56 11.34 -3.85
C ASP A 60 5.06 11.40 -4.16
N VAL A 61 4.51 10.42 -4.90
CA VAL A 61 3.14 10.50 -5.41
C VAL A 61 2.40 9.16 -5.37
N THR A 62 1.09 9.21 -5.12
CA THR A 62 0.19 8.08 -5.39
C THR A 62 -0.67 8.37 -6.60
N VAL A 63 -0.75 7.40 -7.50
CA VAL A 63 -1.51 7.47 -8.74
C VAL A 63 -2.50 6.31 -8.80
N LEU A 64 -3.75 6.61 -9.16
CA LEU A 64 -4.77 5.61 -9.45
C LEU A 64 -4.90 5.49 -10.97
N SER A 65 -4.56 4.30 -11.48
CA SER A 65 -4.72 3.98 -12.89
C SER A 65 -6.05 3.26 -13.11
N PRO A 66 -6.98 3.81 -13.90
CA PRO A 66 -8.22 3.10 -14.28
C PRO A 66 -7.93 1.76 -14.95
N LEU A 67 -8.71 0.74 -14.58
CA LEU A 67 -8.72 -0.59 -15.17
C LEU A 67 -9.90 -0.70 -16.14
N GLY A 68 -9.60 -0.78 -17.44
CA GLY A 68 -10.60 -0.97 -18.50
C GLY A 68 -11.35 0.29 -18.96
N ALA A 69 -11.32 1.37 -18.18
CA ALA A 69 -11.84 2.67 -18.58
C ALA A 69 -10.72 3.60 -19.07
N VAL A 70 -11.03 4.42 -20.07
CA VAL A 70 -10.17 5.52 -20.55
C VAL A 70 -10.82 6.82 -20.12
N LEU A 71 -10.11 7.59 -19.28
CA LEU A 71 -10.58 8.92 -18.90
C LEU A 71 -10.32 9.91 -20.04
N PRO A 72 -11.22 10.87 -20.29
CA PRO A 72 -11.11 11.82 -21.39
C PRO A 72 -9.92 12.78 -21.18
N PRO A 73 -9.06 13.02 -22.18
CA PRO A 73 -8.01 14.03 -22.11
C PRO A 73 -8.52 15.45 -21.85
N ALA A 74 -9.78 15.74 -22.22
CA ALA A 74 -10.41 17.03 -21.99
C ALA A 74 -10.55 17.40 -20.50
N GLN A 75 -10.46 16.41 -19.60
CA GLN A 75 -10.58 16.61 -18.15
C GLN A 75 -9.23 16.75 -17.44
N VAL A 76 -8.12 16.80 -18.17
CA VAL A 76 -6.79 16.99 -17.56
C VAL A 76 -6.74 18.34 -16.86
N GLY A 77 -6.27 18.35 -15.62
CA GLY A 77 -6.25 19.50 -14.72
C GLY A 77 -7.53 19.70 -13.92
N GLU A 78 -8.59 18.91 -14.14
CA GLU A 78 -9.78 18.94 -13.29
C GLU A 78 -9.50 18.28 -11.93
N GLU A 79 -10.04 18.89 -10.88
CA GLU A 79 -10.09 18.31 -9.54
C GLU A 79 -11.11 17.18 -9.49
N TRP A 80 -10.83 16.17 -8.67
CA TRP A 80 -11.72 15.07 -8.40
C TRP A 80 -11.69 14.71 -6.91
N SER A 81 -12.83 14.21 -6.41
CA SER A 81 -12.93 13.60 -5.09
C SER A 81 -13.66 12.27 -5.19
N GLY A 82 -13.36 11.37 -4.25
CA GLY A 82 -14.06 10.10 -4.16
C GLY A 82 -13.66 9.28 -2.94
N THR A 83 -14.24 8.09 -2.88
CA THR A 83 -13.96 7.08 -1.85
C THR A 83 -13.33 5.85 -2.51
N LEU A 84 -12.13 5.46 -2.08
CA LEU A 84 -11.54 4.17 -2.42
C LEU A 84 -12.16 3.06 -1.56
N LEU A 85 -12.83 2.11 -2.21
CA LEU A 85 -13.33 0.88 -1.64
C LEU A 85 -12.25 -0.20 -1.79
N LEU A 86 -11.60 -0.54 -0.68
CA LEU A 86 -10.50 -1.48 -0.68
C LEU A 86 -11.06 -2.90 -0.52
N PRO A 87 -10.88 -3.81 -1.50
CA PRO A 87 -11.37 -5.19 -1.42
C PRO A 87 -10.66 -6.01 -0.32
N HIS A 88 -9.51 -5.50 0.14
CA HIS A 88 -8.77 -6.02 1.26
C HIS A 88 -8.54 -4.83 2.20
N GLY A 89 -9.01 -4.92 3.44
CA GLY A 89 -8.58 -4.02 4.51
C GLY A 89 -7.06 -4.06 4.59
N ALA A 90 -6.45 -3.09 5.28
CA ALA A 90 -5.01 -3.10 5.48
C ALA A 90 -4.61 -4.48 6.01
N ARG A 91 -4.01 -5.33 5.16
CA ARG A 91 -3.60 -6.67 5.58
C ARG A 91 -2.46 -6.42 6.55
N PRO A 92 -2.59 -6.76 7.84
CA PRO A 92 -1.45 -6.70 8.73
C PRO A 92 -0.37 -7.55 8.06
N PRO A 93 0.83 -7.00 7.87
CA PRO A 93 1.83 -7.69 7.08
C PRO A 93 2.18 -8.99 7.81
N ALA A 94 2.09 -10.11 7.11
CA ALA A 94 2.29 -11.43 7.70
C ALA A 94 3.79 -11.61 7.98
N ILE A 95 4.11 -11.97 9.23
CA ILE A 95 5.48 -12.27 9.63
C ILE A 95 5.91 -13.58 8.96
N PRO A 96 7.00 -13.59 8.18
CA PRO A 96 7.54 -14.81 7.58
C PRO A 96 7.92 -15.85 8.64
N ASP A 97 7.71 -17.14 8.33
CA ASP A 97 7.91 -18.24 9.28
C ASP A 97 9.33 -18.27 9.88
N ASP A 98 10.34 -17.93 9.09
CA ASP A 98 11.74 -17.92 9.53
C ASP A 98 12.05 -16.77 10.50
N LEU A 99 11.45 -15.60 10.28
CA LEU A 99 11.50 -14.49 11.24
C LEU A 99 10.73 -14.82 12.51
N ALA A 100 9.55 -15.45 12.39
CA ALA A 100 8.75 -15.89 13.53
C ALA A 100 9.51 -16.93 14.38
N GLN A 101 10.16 -17.90 13.73
CA GLN A 101 10.96 -18.92 14.40
C GLN A 101 12.18 -18.32 15.11
N ALA A 102 12.88 -17.37 14.47
CA ALA A 102 14.01 -16.69 15.08
C ALA A 102 13.60 -15.83 16.28
N ALA A 103 12.47 -15.11 16.18
CA ALA A 103 11.93 -14.32 17.28
C ALA A 103 11.52 -15.20 18.46
N ALA A 104 10.83 -16.31 18.20
CA ALA A 104 10.48 -17.29 19.23
C ALA A 104 11.74 -17.88 19.89
N GLY A 105 12.77 -18.21 19.10
CA GLY A 105 14.05 -18.70 19.62
C GLY A 105 14.80 -17.68 20.49
N ALA A 106 14.58 -16.38 20.26
CA ALA A 106 15.17 -15.28 21.02
C ALA A 106 14.28 -14.75 22.15
N GLY A 107 13.06 -15.29 22.31
CA GLY A 107 12.09 -14.78 23.30
C GLY A 107 11.57 -13.37 22.99
N VAL A 108 11.62 -12.93 21.72
CA VAL A 108 11.18 -11.61 21.28
C VAL A 108 9.71 -11.68 20.85
N ASP A 109 8.88 -10.78 21.38
CA ASP A 109 7.49 -10.63 20.96
C ASP A 109 7.38 -9.76 19.69
N THR A 110 6.82 -10.33 18.64
CA THR A 110 6.61 -9.65 17.35
C THR A 110 5.18 -9.13 17.18
N THR A 111 4.29 -9.37 18.14
CA THR A 111 2.87 -8.95 18.07
C THR A 111 2.65 -7.49 18.43
N GLY A 112 3.64 -6.86 19.10
CA GLY A 112 3.58 -5.46 19.53
C GLY A 112 3.94 -4.42 18.46
N TRP A 113 4.26 -4.83 17.22
CA TRP A 113 4.66 -3.88 16.18
C TRP A 113 3.50 -3.00 15.73
N SER A 114 3.75 -1.71 15.56
CA SER A 114 2.83 -0.90 14.78
C SER A 114 2.81 -1.41 13.32
N PRO A 115 1.68 -1.27 12.61
CA PRO A 115 1.62 -1.64 11.20
C PRO A 115 2.62 -0.93 10.28
N ALA A 116 3.15 0.23 10.70
CA ALA A 116 4.17 0.95 9.94
C ALA A 116 5.57 0.34 10.12
N GLU A 117 5.94 0.03 11.37
CA GLU A 117 7.21 -0.63 11.70
C GLU A 117 7.27 -2.03 11.09
N ALA A 118 6.18 -2.79 11.20
CA ALA A 118 6.08 -4.12 10.62
C ALA A 118 6.33 -4.11 9.11
N ARG A 119 5.76 -3.14 8.39
CA ARG A 119 5.99 -3.00 6.94
C ARG A 119 7.45 -2.68 6.62
N GLN A 120 8.06 -1.72 7.32
CA GLN A 120 9.45 -1.34 7.07
C GLN A 120 10.41 -2.51 7.29
N LEU A 121 10.25 -3.24 8.39
CA LEU A 121 11.07 -4.40 8.72
C LEU A 121 10.88 -5.54 7.71
N LEU A 122 9.65 -5.76 7.25
CA LEU A 122 9.33 -6.80 6.28
C LEU A 122 9.77 -6.45 4.86
N THR A 123 9.76 -5.18 4.47
CA THR A 123 10.39 -4.70 3.24
C THR A 123 11.90 -4.91 3.28
N PHE A 124 12.55 -4.49 4.37
CA PHE A 124 13.98 -4.72 4.57
C PHE A 124 14.32 -6.22 4.53
N LEU A 125 13.50 -7.08 5.12
CA LEU A 125 13.73 -8.52 5.03
C LEU A 125 13.44 -9.10 3.63
N GLY A 126 12.41 -8.59 2.94
CA GLY A 126 11.97 -9.06 1.63
C GLY A 126 12.95 -8.79 0.49
N GLU A 127 13.78 -7.74 0.61
CA GLU A 127 14.90 -7.47 -0.30
C GLU A 127 16.00 -8.55 -0.27
N ALA A 128 16.08 -9.34 0.82
CA ALA A 128 16.94 -10.50 0.93
C ALA A 128 16.10 -11.78 0.73
N SER A 129 15.99 -12.21 -0.52
CA SER A 129 15.11 -13.30 -0.94
C SER A 129 15.46 -14.66 -0.32
N SER A 130 16.74 -14.99 -0.13
CA SER A 130 17.20 -16.19 0.59
C SER A 130 18.70 -16.15 0.90
N GLY A 131 19.18 -17.10 1.72
CA GLY A 131 20.61 -17.30 1.96
C GLY A 131 21.21 -16.44 3.08
N PRO A 132 22.55 -16.32 3.15
CA PRO A 132 23.26 -15.73 4.29
C PRO A 132 22.82 -14.30 4.62
N VAL A 133 22.55 -13.49 3.60
CA VAL A 133 22.08 -12.10 3.76
C VAL A 133 20.73 -12.06 4.46
N ARG A 134 19.82 -12.99 4.17
CA ARG A 134 18.51 -13.07 4.82
C ARG A 134 18.68 -13.44 6.29
N THR A 135 19.55 -14.40 6.61
CA THR A 135 19.87 -14.81 7.98
C THR A 135 20.46 -13.66 8.80
N GLU A 136 21.40 -12.90 8.22
CA GLU A 136 21.97 -11.71 8.87
C GLU A 136 20.91 -10.62 9.12
N ARG A 137 20.03 -10.37 8.15
CA ARG A 137 18.93 -9.41 8.32
C ARG A 137 17.96 -9.83 9.42
N ILE A 138 17.61 -11.12 9.50
CA ILE A 138 16.81 -11.66 10.62
C ILE A 138 17.53 -11.41 11.95
N ALA A 139 18.83 -11.73 12.04
CA ALA A 139 19.60 -11.52 13.26
C ALA A 139 19.65 -10.03 13.68
N MET A 140 19.81 -9.11 12.72
CA MET A 140 19.76 -7.66 12.97
C MET A 140 18.39 -7.20 13.49
N ILE A 141 17.30 -7.68 12.89
CA ILE A 141 15.93 -7.37 13.34
C ILE A 141 15.73 -7.84 14.78
N ILE A 142 16.13 -9.09 15.10
CA ILE A 142 16.02 -9.63 16.46
C ILE A 142 16.87 -8.84 17.47
N ALA A 143 18.12 -8.50 17.11
CA ALA A 143 19.00 -7.73 17.99
C ALA A 143 18.45 -6.33 18.28
N ALA A 144 17.88 -5.66 17.27
CA ALA A 144 17.24 -4.36 17.44
C ALA A 144 16.03 -4.44 18.39
N LEU A 145 15.24 -5.50 18.29
CA LEU A 145 14.06 -5.71 19.14
C LEU A 145 14.44 -6.07 20.59
N ALA A 146 15.48 -6.88 20.77
CA ALA A 146 15.97 -7.23 22.10
C ALA A 146 16.63 -6.04 22.82
N GLY A 147 17.25 -5.11 22.08
CA GLY A 147 17.90 -3.91 22.64
C GLY A 147 16.98 -2.73 22.94
N GLY A 148 15.71 -2.76 22.50
CA GLY A 148 14.74 -1.67 22.69
C GLY A 148 14.02 -1.67 24.05
N LEU A 149 14.28 -2.65 24.90
CA LEU A 149 13.83 -2.67 26.31
C LEU A 149 14.94 -2.10 27.18
N SER A 150 15.02 -0.77 27.29
CA SER A 150 15.82 -0.05 28.30
C SER A 150 14.98 1.05 28.92
#